data_AF-A0A3Q2NST0-F1
#
_entry.id   AF-A0A3Q2NST0-F1
#
_cell.length_a   1.000
_cell.length_b   1.000
_cell.length_c   1.000
_cell.angle_alpha   90.00
_cell.angle_beta   90.00
_cell.angle_gamma   90.00
#
_symmetry.space_group_name_H-M   'P 1'
#
loop_
_entity.id
_entity.type
_entity.pdbx_description
1 polymer ?
#
loop_
_entity_poly.entity_id
_entity_poly.type
_entity_poly.pdbx_seq_one_letter_code
_entity_poly.pdbx_strand_id
1 'polypeptide(L)'
;MARTNIIELLHWFANEVYIHDRICLTFDPTSAYGSHHYGNYGNLLDPLPRGYQYYTIGNIYEEDSESLPDYVRNPRRRNINHNKARIIIRVNKGNAAPRAGQTIDQVYITQHYDGSDDYDPDHTYRITPSLLQAVRRRGIDELQQLPEPSI
;
A
#
# COMPACT_ATOMS: atom_id res chain seq x y z
N MET A 1 -10.88 -0.12 19.08
CA MET A 1 -10.36 -0.55 17.76
C MET A 1 -8.87 -0.80 17.88
N ALA A 2 -8.39 -1.92 17.35
CA ALA A 2 -6.95 -2.13 17.19
C ALA A 2 -6.43 -1.16 16.12
N ARG A 3 -5.26 -0.55 16.35
CA ARG A 3 -4.61 0.28 15.34
C ARG A 3 -4.07 -0.63 14.23
N THR A 4 -3.90 -0.09 13.02
CA THR A 4 -3.26 -0.82 11.91
C THR A 4 -1.85 -0.29 11.68
N ASN A 5 -1.04 -1.02 10.93
CA ASN A 5 0.30 -0.60 10.52
C ASN A 5 0.29 0.29 9.25
N ILE A 6 -0.78 1.05 9.02
CA ILE A 6 -0.95 1.92 7.85
C ILE A 6 0.21 2.90 7.70
N ILE A 7 0.65 3.51 8.81
CA ILE A 7 1.72 4.52 8.79
C ILE A 7 3.05 3.87 8.37
N GLU A 8 3.35 2.70 8.92
CA GLU A 8 4.57 1.96 8.64
C GLU A 8 4.61 1.49 7.18
N LEU A 9 3.51 0.91 6.70
CA LEU A 9 3.41 0.43 5.31
C LEU A 9 3.48 1.59 4.31
N LEU A 10 2.76 2.68 4.57
CA LEU A 10 2.78 3.87 3.70
C LEU A 10 4.15 4.54 3.69
N HIS A 11 4.81 4.64 4.84
CA HIS A 11 6.17 5.18 4.94
C HIS A 11 7.17 4.34 4.15
N TRP A 12 7.15 3.02 4.31
CA TRP A 12 8.00 2.13 3.52
C TRP A 12 7.74 2.32 2.02
N PHE A 13 6.48 2.22 1.58
CA PHE A 13 6.14 2.34 0.18
C PHE A 13 6.56 3.69 -0.41
N ALA A 14 6.34 4.79 0.34
CA ALA A 14 6.77 6.11 -0.05
C ALA A 14 8.28 6.22 -0.23
N ASN A 15 9.10 5.40 0.43
CA ASN A 15 10.55 5.35 0.26
C ASN A 15 10.99 4.36 -0.83
N GLU A 16 10.21 3.29 -1.05
CA GLU A 16 10.53 2.21 -1.98
C GLU A 16 10.33 2.60 -3.45
N VAL A 17 9.20 3.24 -3.79
CA VAL A 17 8.89 3.55 -5.20
C VAL A 17 9.73 4.71 -5.75
N TYR A 18 9.85 4.81 -7.07
CA TYR A 18 10.42 6.00 -7.69
C TYR A 18 9.35 7.09 -7.82
N ILE A 19 9.63 8.31 -7.36
CA ILE A 19 8.70 9.44 -7.40
C ILE A 19 9.41 10.67 -8.00
N HIS A 20 8.98 11.06 -9.20
CA HIS A 20 9.34 12.32 -9.85
C HIS A 20 8.07 12.97 -10.42
N ASP A 21 7.96 13.12 -11.75
CA ASP A 21 6.72 13.55 -12.43
C ASP A 21 5.63 12.47 -12.42
N ARG A 22 6.05 11.21 -12.23
CA ARG A 22 5.19 10.03 -12.14
C ARG A 22 5.70 9.14 -11.01
N ILE A 23 4.83 8.26 -10.53
CA ILE A 23 5.21 7.18 -9.63
C ILE A 23 5.54 5.96 -10.48
N CYS A 24 6.70 5.34 -10.26
CA CYS A 24 7.09 4.12 -10.95
C CYS A 24 7.46 3.02 -9.96
N LEU A 25 7.11 1.79 -10.32
CA LEU A 25 7.55 0.59 -9.61
C LEU A 25 9.07 0.48 -9.61
N THR A 26 9.61 0.02 -8.48
CA THR A 26 11.01 -0.38 -8.33
C THR A 26 11.15 -1.90 -8.16
N PHE A 27 10.02 -2.61 -8.05
CA PHE A 27 9.92 -4.04 -7.79
C PHE A 27 8.84 -4.71 -8.66
N ASP A 28 8.76 -6.05 -8.62
CA ASP A 28 7.71 -6.84 -9.26
C ASP A 28 6.46 -6.90 -8.36
N PRO A 29 5.32 -6.31 -8.76
CA PRO A 29 4.12 -6.27 -7.93
C PRO A 29 3.33 -7.60 -7.93
N THR A 30 3.85 -8.65 -8.57
CA THR A 30 3.21 -9.97 -8.58
C THR A 30 3.67 -10.89 -7.46
N SER A 31 4.78 -10.55 -6.79
CA SER A 31 5.36 -11.40 -5.73
C SER A 31 6.09 -10.62 -4.64
N ALA A 32 6.74 -9.49 -4.96
CA ALA A 32 7.61 -8.85 -3.97
C ALA A 32 6.83 -8.23 -2.81
N TYR A 33 7.39 -8.24 -1.60
CA TYR A 33 6.83 -7.53 -0.44
C TYR A 33 5.40 -7.96 -0.04
N GLY A 34 5.07 -9.23 -0.21
CA GLY A 34 3.73 -9.73 0.04
C GLY A 34 2.68 -9.12 -0.89
N SER A 35 3.09 -8.82 -2.12
CA SER A 35 2.21 -8.28 -3.16
C SER A 35 1.57 -9.37 -4.00
N HIS A 36 0.37 -9.09 -4.50
CA HIS A 36 -0.34 -9.99 -5.40
C HIS A 36 -1.40 -9.23 -6.20
N HIS A 37 -1.91 -9.88 -7.24
CA HIS A 37 -3.00 -9.34 -8.05
C HIS A 37 -4.26 -9.09 -7.23
N TYR A 38 -4.87 -7.92 -7.40
CA TYR A 38 -6.16 -7.58 -6.82
C TYR A 38 -7.24 -7.49 -7.89
N GLY A 39 -8.24 -8.38 -7.82
CA GLY A 39 -9.30 -8.46 -8.84
C GLY A 39 -10.42 -7.41 -8.72
N ASN A 40 -10.49 -6.68 -7.60
CA ASN A 40 -11.56 -5.70 -7.33
C ASN A 40 -12.99 -6.26 -7.47
N TYR A 41 -13.21 -7.53 -7.10
CA TYR A 41 -14.52 -8.19 -7.24
C TYR A 41 -15.64 -7.57 -6.39
N GLY A 42 -15.27 -6.95 -5.26
CA GLY A 42 -16.20 -6.21 -4.41
C GLY A 42 -16.56 -4.81 -4.92
N ASN A 43 -16.06 -4.40 -6.09
CA ASN A 43 -16.23 -3.05 -6.65
C ASN A 43 -15.85 -1.93 -5.67
N LEU A 44 -14.80 -2.16 -4.87
CA LEU A 44 -14.24 -1.15 -3.97
C LEU A 44 -13.69 0.04 -4.76
N LEU A 45 -13.03 -0.24 -5.88
CA LEU A 45 -12.39 0.74 -6.75
C LEU A 45 -13.10 0.81 -8.11
N ASP A 46 -12.76 1.83 -8.89
CA ASP A 46 -13.26 1.96 -10.25
C ASP A 46 -12.83 0.77 -11.14
N PRO A 47 -13.66 0.38 -12.14
CA PRO A 47 -13.26 -0.60 -13.14
C PRO A 47 -11.97 -0.19 -13.89
N LEU A 48 -11.17 -1.19 -14.25
CA LEU A 48 -9.89 -0.97 -14.92
C LEU A 48 -10.06 -0.66 -16.42
N PRO A 49 -9.39 0.37 -16.95
CA PRO A 49 -9.17 0.51 -18.40
C PRO A 49 -8.33 -0.65 -18.95
N ARG A 50 -8.42 -0.89 -20.26
CA ARG A 50 -7.59 -1.91 -20.93
C ARG A 50 -6.10 -1.62 -20.72
N GLY A 51 -5.34 -2.66 -20.36
CA GLY A 51 -3.89 -2.56 -20.14
C GLY A 51 -3.48 -2.13 -18.73
N TYR A 52 -4.44 -1.96 -17.83
CA TYR A 52 -4.20 -1.69 -16.41
C TYR A 52 -4.52 -2.90 -15.54
N GLN A 53 -3.87 -2.97 -14.39
CA GLN A 53 -4.11 -4.02 -13.40
C GLN A 53 -3.92 -3.45 -11.99
N TYR A 54 -4.74 -3.93 -11.05
CA TYR A 54 -4.58 -3.62 -9.63
C TYR A 54 -3.71 -4.67 -8.95
N TYR A 55 -2.87 -4.22 -8.03
CA TYR A 55 -2.09 -5.08 -7.14
C TYR A 55 -2.26 -4.57 -5.72
N THR A 56 -2.30 -5.49 -4.77
CA THR A 56 -2.25 -5.19 -3.34
C THR A 56 -0.86 -5.53 -2.82
N ILE A 57 -0.41 -4.81 -1.78
CA ILE A 57 0.93 -4.93 -1.19
C ILE A 57 0.79 -4.94 0.33
N GLY A 58 1.67 -5.68 1.01
CA GLY A 58 1.78 -5.67 2.46
C GLY A 58 1.09 -6.83 3.16
N ASN A 59 0.73 -7.90 2.44
CA ASN A 59 0.26 -9.13 3.09
C ASN A 59 1.46 -9.90 3.64
N ILE A 60 1.62 -9.93 4.96
CA ILE A 60 2.78 -10.59 5.61
C ILE A 60 2.70 -12.13 5.57
N TYR A 61 1.62 -12.68 5.04
CA TYR A 61 1.45 -14.12 4.82
C TYR A 61 1.67 -14.52 3.36
N GLU A 62 1.97 -13.57 2.48
CA GLU A 62 2.28 -13.83 1.08
C GLU A 62 3.77 -13.99 0.83
N GLU A 63 4.08 -14.43 -0.39
CA GLU A 63 5.44 -14.58 -0.90
C GLU A 63 6.25 -13.30 -0.72
N ASP A 64 7.54 -13.46 -0.42
CA ASP A 64 8.54 -12.40 -0.27
C ASP A 64 8.13 -11.28 0.72
N SER A 65 7.21 -11.57 1.62
CA SER A 65 6.82 -10.61 2.65
C SER A 65 7.94 -10.37 3.67
N GLU A 66 8.87 -11.29 3.82
CA GLU A 66 10.10 -11.13 4.61
C GLU A 66 10.98 -9.98 4.12
N SER A 67 10.88 -9.61 2.83
CA SER A 67 11.56 -8.45 2.26
C SER A 67 10.97 -7.11 2.71
N LEU A 68 9.77 -7.10 3.30
CA LEU A 68 9.27 -5.92 4.01
C LEU A 68 10.17 -5.63 5.22
N PRO A 69 10.49 -4.35 5.49
CA PRO A 69 11.26 -3.98 6.66
C PRO A 69 10.63 -4.45 7.97
N ASP A 70 11.45 -4.78 8.96
CA ASP A 70 10.98 -5.24 10.27
C ASP A 70 10.00 -4.27 10.93
N TYR A 71 10.17 -2.95 10.75
CA TYR A 71 9.25 -1.97 11.34
C TYR A 71 7.85 -2.00 10.71
N VAL A 72 7.69 -2.57 9.51
CA VAL A 72 6.40 -2.78 8.84
C VAL A 72 5.75 -4.07 9.33
N ARG A 73 6.52 -5.16 9.37
CA ARG A 73 6.05 -6.49 9.83
C ARG A 73 5.79 -6.54 11.33
N ASN A 74 6.63 -5.87 12.11
CA ASN A 74 6.62 -5.88 13.58
C ASN A 74 6.66 -4.43 14.12
N PRO A 75 5.59 -3.65 13.92
CA PRO A 75 5.55 -2.27 14.37
C PRO A 75 5.65 -2.19 15.90
N ARG A 76 6.47 -1.25 16.41
CA ARG A 76 6.74 -1.11 17.86
C ARG A 76 5.54 -0.63 18.69
N ARG A 77 4.44 -0.24 18.05
CA ARG A 77 3.27 0.36 18.72
C ARG A 77 2.37 -0.77 19.24
N ARG A 78 1.96 -0.66 20.51
CA ARG A 78 1.12 -1.68 21.17
C ARG A 78 -0.25 -1.77 20.52
N ASN A 79 -0.85 -2.96 20.54
CA ASN A 79 -2.21 -3.24 20.05
C ASN A 79 -2.44 -2.92 18.56
N ILE A 80 -1.40 -3.14 17.73
CA ILE A 80 -1.53 -3.07 16.27
C ILE A 80 -1.86 -4.43 15.68
N ASN A 81 -2.89 -4.49 14.83
CA ASN A 81 -3.03 -5.57 13.86
C ASN A 81 -2.22 -5.23 12.61
N HIS A 82 -1.03 -5.83 12.52
CA HIS A 82 0.02 -5.48 11.56
C HIS A 82 -0.12 -6.20 10.22
N ASN A 83 -1.16 -7.03 10.02
CA ASN A 83 -1.49 -7.58 8.72
C ASN A 83 -2.81 -7.07 8.14
N LYS A 84 -3.38 -5.99 8.68
CA LYS A 84 -4.62 -5.41 8.13
C LYS A 84 -4.37 -4.39 7.04
N ALA A 85 -3.32 -3.58 7.15
CA ALA A 85 -3.07 -2.51 6.19
C ALA A 85 -2.70 -3.10 4.82
N ARG A 86 -3.22 -2.47 3.76
CA ARG A 86 -2.87 -2.79 2.37
C ARG A 86 -2.68 -1.51 1.59
N ILE A 87 -1.68 -1.54 0.71
CA ILE A 87 -1.59 -0.55 -0.36
C ILE A 87 -2.12 -1.21 -1.63
N ILE A 88 -3.06 -0.55 -2.30
CA ILE A 88 -3.51 -0.96 -3.63
C ILE A 88 -2.92 0.01 -4.65
N ILE A 89 -2.23 -0.51 -5.65
CA ILE A 89 -1.69 0.26 -6.77
C ILE A 89 -2.37 -0.12 -8.07
N ARG A 90 -2.57 0.86 -8.95
CA ARG A 90 -2.96 0.61 -10.33
C ARG A 90 -1.76 0.81 -11.25
N VAL A 91 -1.38 -0.26 -11.92
CA VAL A 91 -0.19 -0.29 -12.79
C VAL A 91 -0.63 -0.30 -14.24
N ASN A 92 -0.04 0.59 -15.05
CA ASN A 92 -0.15 0.50 -16.50
C ASN A 92 0.86 -0.53 -17.02
N LYS A 93 0.40 -1.77 -17.24
CA LYS A 93 1.24 -2.84 -17.80
C LYS A 93 1.28 -2.83 -19.33
N GLY A 94 0.33 -2.16 -19.97
CA GLY A 94 0.10 -2.25 -21.41
C GLY A 94 -0.14 -3.71 -21.82
N ASN A 95 0.74 -4.24 -22.67
CA ASN A 95 0.72 -5.66 -23.11
C ASN A 95 1.88 -6.48 -22.50
N ALA A 96 2.66 -5.92 -21.58
CA ALA A 96 3.80 -6.59 -20.97
C ALA A 96 3.43 -7.26 -19.65
N ALA A 97 4.27 -8.21 -19.22
CA ALA A 97 4.25 -8.67 -17.84
C ALA A 97 4.57 -7.51 -16.87
N PRO A 98 4.04 -7.53 -15.64
CA PRO A 98 4.36 -6.54 -14.63
C PRO A 98 5.86 -6.54 -14.29
N ARG A 99 6.45 -5.36 -14.09
CA ARG A 99 7.87 -5.23 -13.76
C ARG A 99 8.23 -3.83 -13.26
N ALA A 100 9.42 -3.71 -12.67
CA ALA A 100 10.03 -2.44 -12.33
C ALA A 100 10.08 -1.48 -13.54
N GLY A 101 9.95 -0.17 -13.26
CA GLY A 101 9.90 0.91 -14.24
C GLY A 101 8.51 1.20 -14.81
N GLN A 102 7.51 0.34 -14.59
CA GLN A 102 6.14 0.61 -14.99
C GLN A 102 5.49 1.70 -14.12
N THR A 103 4.63 2.50 -14.75
CA THR A 103 3.97 3.63 -14.09
C THR A 103 2.80 3.16 -13.22
N ILE A 104 2.74 3.73 -12.02
CA ILE A 104 1.60 3.67 -11.11
C ILE A 104 0.83 4.98 -11.25
N ASP A 105 -0.44 4.91 -11.67
CA ASP A 105 -1.28 6.11 -11.88
C ASP A 105 -2.30 6.34 -10.75
N GLN A 106 -2.57 5.31 -9.95
CA GLN A 106 -3.35 5.41 -8.73
C GLN A 106 -2.71 4.61 -7.59
N VAL A 107 -2.74 5.19 -6.41
CA VAL A 107 -2.33 4.57 -5.15
C VAL A 107 -3.46 4.75 -4.16
N TYR A 108 -3.79 3.70 -3.44
CA TYR A 108 -4.76 3.69 -2.36
C TYR A 108 -4.14 3.04 -1.13
N ILE A 109 -4.51 3.54 0.05
CA ILE A 109 -4.29 2.83 1.31
C ILE A 109 -5.65 2.34 1.81
N THR A 110 -5.70 1.12 2.32
CA THR A 110 -6.90 0.51 2.89
C THR A 110 -6.54 -0.42 4.05
N GLN A 111 -7.58 -1.01 4.65
CA GLN A 111 -7.46 -2.06 5.65
C GLN A 111 -8.50 -3.15 5.43
N HIS A 112 -8.23 -4.35 5.91
CA HIS A 112 -9.25 -5.38 6.05
C HIS A 112 -10.31 -5.01 7.11
N TYR A 113 -11.52 -5.56 7.02
CA TYR A 113 -12.43 -5.62 8.16
C TYR A 113 -11.86 -6.50 9.29
N ASP A 114 -12.39 -6.36 10.51
CA ASP A 114 -12.03 -7.28 11.59
C ASP A 114 -12.61 -8.68 11.30
N GLY A 115 -11.74 -9.69 11.17
CA GLY A 115 -12.13 -11.08 10.94
C GLY A 115 -12.61 -11.40 9.51
N SER A 116 -12.36 -10.52 8.54
CA SER A 116 -12.69 -10.75 7.13
C SER A 116 -11.52 -10.35 6.23
N ASP A 117 -11.42 -11.01 5.07
CA ASP A 117 -10.47 -10.69 4.00
C ASP A 117 -10.99 -9.57 3.08
N ASP A 118 -12.20 -9.07 3.32
CA ASP A 118 -12.73 -7.92 2.59
C ASP A 118 -12.07 -6.62 3.05
N TYR A 119 -11.85 -5.71 2.10
CA TYR A 119 -11.35 -4.37 2.38
C TYR A 119 -12.48 -3.44 2.83
N ASP A 120 -12.15 -2.57 3.76
CA ASP A 120 -13.04 -1.62 4.40
C ASP A 120 -13.15 -0.34 3.53
N PRO A 121 -14.28 -0.11 2.85
CA PRO A 121 -14.47 1.07 1.99
C PRO A 121 -14.43 2.39 2.77
N ASP A 122 -14.89 2.40 4.02
CA ASP A 122 -14.87 3.61 4.88
C ASP A 122 -13.44 3.98 5.29
N HIS A 123 -12.52 3.02 5.19
CA HIS A 123 -11.10 3.21 5.46
C HIS A 123 -10.22 3.06 4.22
N THR A 124 -10.78 3.32 3.03
CA THR A 124 -10.04 3.32 1.77
C THR A 124 -9.82 4.74 1.27
N TYR A 125 -8.56 5.15 1.15
CA TYR A 125 -8.20 6.52 0.78
C TYR A 125 -7.26 6.54 -0.41
N ARG A 126 -7.54 7.41 -1.39
CA ARG A 126 -6.64 7.66 -2.50
C ARG A 126 -5.45 8.51 -2.03
N ILE A 127 -4.25 8.01 -2.29
CA ILE A 127 -3.00 8.67 -1.94
C ILE A 127 -2.49 9.46 -3.14
N THR A 128 -2.13 10.73 -2.91
CA THR A 128 -1.57 11.60 -3.94
C THR A 128 -0.04 11.48 -3.99
N PRO A 129 0.60 11.75 -5.14
CA PRO A 129 2.06 11.82 -5.22
C PRO A 129 2.66 12.84 -4.23
N SER A 130 1.99 13.98 -4.03
CA SER A 130 2.41 15.00 -3.06
C SER A 130 2.39 14.49 -1.62
N LEU A 131 1.39 13.67 -1.26
CA LEU A 131 1.35 13.02 0.06
C LEU A 131 2.49 12.01 0.23
N LEU A 132 2.79 11.18 -0.77
CA LEU A 132 3.94 10.27 -0.71
C LEU A 132 5.26 11.04 -0.55
N GLN A 133 5.44 12.15 -1.27
CA GLN A 133 6.62 13.01 -1.08
C GLN A 133 6.69 13.60 0.33
N ALA A 134 5.56 14.03 0.89
CA ALA A 134 5.50 14.55 2.26
C ALA A 134 5.84 13.48 3.29
N VAL A 135 5.33 12.25 3.11
CA VAL A 135 5.64 11.09 3.95
C VAL A 135 7.13 10.74 3.87
N ARG A 136 7.70 10.65 2.66
CA ARG A 136 9.13 10.36 2.43
C ARG A 136 10.06 11.35 3.14
N ARG A 137 9.66 12.62 3.27
CA ARG A 137 10.46 13.66 3.92
C ARG A 137 10.41 13.62 5.45
N ARG A 138 9.51 12.84 6.04
CA ARG A 138 9.33 12.72 7.49
C ARG A 138 9.87 11.39 7.98
N GLY A 139 10.40 11.40 9.20
CA GLY A 139 10.79 10.15 9.87
C GLY A 139 9.57 9.35 10.30
N ILE A 140 9.70 8.02 10.35
CA ILE A 140 8.61 7.15 10.83
C ILE A 140 8.13 7.53 12.24
N ASP A 141 9.05 7.89 13.15
CA ASP A 141 8.72 8.27 14.52
C ASP A 141 7.87 9.55 14.58
N GLU A 142 8.14 10.50 13.68
CA GLU A 142 7.37 11.75 13.57
C GLU A 142 5.95 11.45 13.09
N LEU A 143 5.80 10.63 12.04
CA LEU A 143 4.50 10.25 11.49
C LEU A 143 3.66 9.48 12.52
N GLN A 144 4.29 8.61 13.31
CA GLN A 144 3.61 7.90 14.38
C GLN A 144 3.14 8.86 15.48
N GLN A 145 3.83 9.97 15.74
CA GLN A 145 3.45 10.91 16.81
C GLN A 145 2.39 11.93 16.39
N LEU A 146 1.97 11.94 15.12
CA LEU A 146 0.90 12.83 14.66
C LEU A 146 -0.38 12.59 15.47
N PRO A 147 -1.03 13.66 15.96
CA PRO A 147 -2.29 13.53 16.66
C PRO A 147 -3.35 12.99 15.69
N GLU A 148 -4.20 12.10 16.19
CA GLU A 148 -5.39 11.69 15.45
C GLU A 148 -6.23 12.95 15.16
N PRO A 149 -6.76 13.13 13.94
CA PRO A 149 -7.66 14.23 13.67
C PRO A 149 -8.82 14.17 14.67
N SER A 150 -9.04 15.27 15.39
CA SER A 150 -10.22 15.43 16.22
C SER A 150 -11.40 15.65 15.28
N ILE A 151 -12.22 14.62 15.10
CA ILE A 151 -13.48 14.68 14.34
C ILE A 151 -14.61 15.05 15.30
#